data_AF-A0A9E1QVJ0-F1
#
_entry.id   AF-A0A9E1QVJ0-F1
#
_cell.length_a   1.000
_cell.length_b   1.000
_cell.length_c   1.000
_cell.angle_alpha   90.00
_cell.angle_beta   90.00
_cell.angle_gamma   90.00
#
_symmetry.space_group_name_H-M   'P 1'
#
loop_
_entity.id
_entity.type
_entity.pdbx_description
1 polymer ?
#
loop_
_entity_poly.entity_id
_entity_poly.type
_entity_poly.pdbx_seq_one_letter_code
_entity_poly.pdbx_strand_id
1 'polypeptide(L)'
;MNLEILLGVAMFTAVVLALVAFILAARAKLVSSGLVTIDINGEKNITVPAGDKLLLTLSNAGLFLASACGGGGTCAQCRCIVTEGGGSMLPTEETHFSKREASDGWRLSCQTAVKQDMKVVVPEEIFGVKQWECTVEANPNVATFIKELTLRLPDGESVDFRAGGYVQLECPPHHVK
;
A
#
# COMPACT_ATOMS: atom_id res chain seq x y z
N MET A 1 -9.42 37.38 -47.11
CA MET A 1 -10.03 37.13 -45.79
C MET A 1 -9.56 35.80 -45.18
N ASN A 2 -8.25 35.49 -45.26
CA ASN A 2 -7.72 34.21 -44.78
C ASN A 2 -6.41 34.35 -43.97
N LEU A 3 -5.55 35.33 -44.27
CA LEU A 3 -4.25 35.46 -43.60
C LEU A 3 -4.34 36.08 -42.19
N GLU A 4 -5.11 37.17 -42.02
CA GLU A 4 -5.30 37.83 -40.71
C GLU A 4 -5.97 36.91 -39.69
N ILE A 5 -6.98 36.14 -40.11
CA ILE A 5 -7.67 35.17 -39.24
C ILE A 5 -6.73 34.02 -38.88
N LEU A 6 -5.94 33.52 -39.83
CA LEU A 6 -4.95 32.46 -39.59
C LEU A 6 -3.86 32.92 -38.61
N LEU A 7 -3.34 34.14 -38.77
CA LEU A 7 -2.36 34.75 -37.86
C LEU A 7 -2.94 34.94 -36.45
N GLY A 8 -4.17 35.42 -36.33
CA GLY A 8 -4.85 35.59 -35.05
C GLY A 8 -5.05 34.27 -34.31
N VAL A 9 -5.54 33.24 -35.00
CA VAL A 9 -5.72 31.90 -34.42
C VAL A 9 -4.38 31.27 -34.05
N ALA A 10 -3.35 31.42 -34.89
CA ALA A 10 -2.02 30.90 -34.62
C ALA A 10 -1.37 31.57 -33.40
N MET A 11 -1.45 32.90 -33.29
CA MET A 11 -0.94 33.65 -32.13
C MET A 11 -1.64 33.22 -30.85
N PHE A 12 -2.97 33.16 -30.85
CA PHE A 12 -3.74 32.78 -29.66
C PHE A 12 -3.40 31.35 -29.23
N THR A 13 -3.32 30.41 -30.18
CA THR A 13 -2.94 29.02 -29.90
C THR A 13 -1.51 28.92 -29.35
N ALA A 14 -0.57 29.68 -29.91
CA ALA A 14 0.82 29.70 -29.44
C ALA A 14 0.93 30.23 -28.01
N VAL A 15 0.19 31.28 -27.65
CA VAL A 15 0.17 31.82 -26.28
C VAL A 15 -0.41 30.80 -25.30
N VAL A 16 -1.51 30.13 -25.65
CA VAL A 16 -2.10 29.07 -24.81
C VAL A 16 -1.13 27.90 -24.63
N LEU A 17 -0.51 27.42 -25.71
CA LEU A 17 0.48 26.34 -25.63
C LEU A 17 1.71 26.73 -24.80
N ALA A 18 2.20 27.97 -24.94
CA ALA A 18 3.30 28.49 -24.13
C ALA A 18 2.95 28.53 -22.64
N LEU A 19 1.73 28.96 -22.30
CA LEU A 19 1.25 28.98 -20.92
C LEU A 19 1.12 27.56 -20.35
N VAL A 20 0.55 26.62 -21.11
CA VAL A 20 0.45 25.21 -20.70
C VAL A 20 1.84 24.59 -20.51
N ALA A 21 2.77 24.85 -21.43
CA ALA A 21 4.16 24.37 -21.31
C ALA A 21 4.85 24.93 -20.06
N PHE A 22 4.64 26.21 -19.75
CA PHE A 22 5.15 26.84 -18.53
C PHE A 22 4.59 26.20 -17.25
N ILE A 23 3.27 25.96 -17.20
CA ILE A 23 2.61 25.30 -16.06
C ILE A 23 3.15 23.88 -15.87
N LEU A 24 3.30 23.12 -16.96
CA LEU A 24 3.84 21.75 -16.90
C LEU A 24 5.31 21.74 -16.45
N ALA A 25 6.14 22.66 -16.94
CA ALA A 25 7.54 22.79 -16.51
C ALA A 25 7.65 23.17 -15.03
N ALA A 26 6.80 24.08 -14.54
CA ALA A 26 6.72 24.42 -13.12
C ALA A 26 6.29 23.22 -12.27
N ARG A 27 5.26 22.48 -12.69
CA ARG A 27 4.78 21.27 -11.99
C ARG A 27 5.87 20.20 -11.93
N ALA A 28 6.59 19.96 -13.03
CA ALA A 28 7.65 18.96 -13.10
C ALA A 28 8.83 19.24 -12.14
N LYS A 29 9.10 20.53 -11.85
CA LYS A 29 10.14 20.90 -10.88
C LYS A 29 9.64 20.95 -9.43
N LEU A 30 8.37 21.28 -9.20
CA LEU A 30 7.81 21.49 -7.87
C LEU A 30 7.19 20.22 -7.26
N VAL A 31 6.82 19.25 -8.08
CA VAL A 31 6.31 17.96 -7.60
C VAL A 31 7.47 16.96 -7.57
N SER A 32 7.83 16.51 -6.37
CA SER A 32 8.77 15.42 -6.16
C SER A 32 8.17 14.13 -6.70
N SER A 33 8.46 13.82 -7.96
CA SER A 33 8.19 12.53 -8.61
C SER A 33 9.49 11.73 -8.74
N GLY A 34 10.34 11.81 -7.72
CA GLY A 34 11.58 11.05 -7.63
C GLY A 34 11.37 9.64 -7.08
N LEU A 35 12.40 8.81 -7.22
CA LEU A 35 12.54 7.63 -6.40
C LEU A 35 12.77 8.07 -4.96
N VAL A 36 12.01 7.48 -4.03
CA VAL A 36 12.16 7.71 -2.59
C VAL A 36 12.62 6.43 -1.92
N THR A 37 13.38 6.58 -0.86
CA THR A 37 13.93 5.48 -0.08
C THR A 37 13.13 5.31 1.20
N ILE A 38 12.65 4.09 1.43
CA ILE A 38 12.00 3.70 2.67
C ILE A 38 12.95 2.79 3.44
N ASP A 39 13.32 3.20 4.64
CA ASP A 39 14.06 2.38 5.61
C ASP A 39 13.06 1.65 6.51
N ILE A 40 13.16 0.33 6.54
CA ILE A 40 12.25 -0.56 7.26
C ILE A 40 13.04 -1.26 8.37
N ASN A 41 12.70 -0.96 9.62
CA ASN A 41 13.35 -1.45 10.83
C ASN A 41 14.88 -1.22 10.90
N GLY A 42 15.50 -0.41 10.03
CA GLY A 42 16.96 -0.26 9.95
C GLY A 42 17.66 -1.45 9.26
N GLU A 43 16.91 -2.44 8.79
CA GLU A 43 17.46 -3.69 8.23
C GLU A 43 17.28 -3.78 6.72
N LYS A 44 16.17 -3.23 6.20
CA LYS A 44 15.81 -3.33 4.78
C LYS A 44 15.48 -1.96 4.21
N ASN A 45 16.25 -1.55 3.21
CA ASN A 45 15.99 -0.34 2.43
C ASN A 45 15.36 -0.69 1.09
N ILE A 46 14.24 -0.03 0.76
CA ILE A 46 13.58 -0.18 -0.54
C ILE A 46 13.50 1.17 -1.26
N THR A 47 13.78 1.16 -2.56
CA THR A 47 13.68 2.34 -3.42
C THR A 47 12.47 2.20 -4.32
N VAL A 48 11.54 3.15 -4.20
CA VAL A 48 10.20 3.05 -4.79
C VAL A 48 9.77 4.39 -5.39
N PRO A 49 8.90 4.40 -6.41
CA PRO A 49 8.36 5.66 -6.93
C PRO A 49 7.46 6.35 -5.90
N ALA A 50 7.61 7.68 -5.78
CA ALA A 50 6.70 8.48 -4.96
C ALA A 50 5.28 8.50 -5.54
N GLY A 51 4.28 8.38 -4.66
CA GLY A 51 2.85 8.53 -4.98
C GLY A 51 1.97 7.38 -4.50
N ASP A 52 2.53 6.19 -4.31
CA ASP A 52 1.78 5.03 -3.84
C ASP A 52 1.50 5.06 -2.33
N LYS A 53 0.56 4.23 -1.91
CA LYS A 53 0.25 3.99 -0.50
C LYS A 53 1.28 3.05 0.10
N LEU A 54 1.72 3.33 1.33
CA LEU A 54 2.74 2.55 2.02
C LEU A 54 2.40 1.05 2.11
N LEU A 55 1.13 0.69 2.32
CA LEU A 55 0.71 -0.73 2.33
C LEU A 55 1.05 -1.45 1.01
N LEU A 56 0.74 -0.83 -0.14
CA LEU A 56 0.98 -1.44 -1.45
C LEU A 56 2.47 -1.52 -1.74
N THR A 57 3.19 -0.45 -1.42
CA THR A 57 4.64 -0.37 -1.54
C THR A 57 5.36 -1.46 -0.74
N LEU A 58 4.95 -1.70 0.51
CA LEU A 58 5.49 -2.76 1.36
C LEU A 58 5.14 -4.14 0.82
N SER A 59 3.88 -4.35 0.39
CA SER A 59 3.43 -5.61 -0.22
C SER A 59 4.24 -5.97 -1.46
N ASN A 60 4.52 -4.99 -2.33
CA ASN A 60 5.34 -5.19 -3.53
C ASN A 60 6.81 -5.52 -3.19
N ALA A 61 7.29 -5.11 -2.02
CA ALA A 61 8.60 -5.46 -1.49
C ALA A 61 8.63 -6.80 -0.73
N GLY A 62 7.51 -7.55 -0.74
CA GLY A 62 7.36 -8.83 -0.03
C GLY A 62 7.12 -8.69 1.47
N LEU A 63 6.71 -7.51 1.95
CA LEU A 63 6.37 -7.26 3.34
C LEU A 63 4.85 -7.08 3.48
N PHE A 64 4.20 -8.11 3.99
CA PHE A 64 2.74 -8.17 4.02
C PHE A 64 2.20 -7.76 5.39
N LEU A 65 1.74 -6.51 5.49
CA LEU A 65 0.96 -6.06 6.64
C LEU A 65 -0.48 -6.57 6.55
N ALA A 66 -1.05 -6.93 7.70
CA ALA A 66 -2.43 -7.35 7.82
C ALA A 66 -3.39 -6.27 7.29
N SER A 67 -4.23 -6.61 6.31
CA SER A 67 -5.22 -5.67 5.77
C SER A 67 -6.49 -6.37 5.32
N ALA A 68 -7.43 -6.54 6.26
CA ALA A 68 -8.75 -7.12 5.97
C ALA A 68 -9.65 -6.22 5.09
N CYS A 69 -9.43 -4.90 5.09
CA CYS A 69 -10.29 -3.94 4.36
C CYS A 69 -9.78 -3.55 2.96
N GLY A 70 -8.73 -4.20 2.44
CA GLY A 70 -8.17 -3.87 1.12
C GLY A 70 -7.66 -2.42 1.00
N GLY A 71 -7.27 -1.79 2.11
CA GLY A 71 -6.75 -0.43 2.12
C GLY A 71 -7.80 0.70 2.24
N GLY A 72 -9.04 0.35 2.62
CA GLY A 72 -10.10 1.32 2.93
C GLY A 72 -9.91 2.11 4.23
N GLY A 73 -8.95 1.73 5.08
CA GLY A 73 -8.65 2.43 6.34
C GLY A 73 -9.64 2.16 7.47
N THR A 74 -10.53 1.17 7.33
CA THR A 74 -11.62 0.90 8.30
C THR A 74 -11.30 -0.21 9.30
N CYS A 75 -10.42 -1.16 8.95
CA CYS A 75 -10.12 -2.31 9.81
C CYS A 75 -9.04 -2.07 10.87
N ALA A 76 -8.24 -1.00 10.72
CA ALA A 76 -7.10 -0.65 11.58
C ALA A 76 -6.07 -1.78 11.82
N GLN A 77 -6.00 -2.80 10.95
CA GLN A 77 -5.00 -3.86 11.03
C GLN A 77 -3.66 -3.48 10.38
N CYS A 78 -3.69 -2.52 9.44
CA CYS A 78 -2.53 -2.08 8.66
C CYS A 78 -1.60 -1.13 9.47
N ARG A 79 -1.47 -1.35 10.79
CA ARG A 79 -0.76 -0.48 11.71
C ARG A 79 0.76 -0.59 11.54
N CYS A 80 1.41 0.55 11.47
CA CYS A 80 2.87 0.67 11.48
C CYS A 80 3.27 1.95 12.23
N ILE A 81 4.53 2.05 12.62
CA ILE A 81 5.07 3.28 13.20
C ILE A 81 5.89 3.97 12.11
N VAL A 82 5.64 5.25 11.88
CA VAL A 82 6.43 6.07 10.96
C VAL A 82 7.19 7.10 11.77
N THR A 83 8.50 6.90 11.88
CA THR A 83 9.37 7.75 12.70
C THR A 83 9.78 9.03 11.97
N GLU A 84 9.97 8.94 10.65
CA GLU A 84 10.35 10.08 9.80
C GLU A 84 9.61 9.99 8.45
N GLY A 85 9.30 11.15 7.83
CA GLY A 85 8.84 11.21 6.44
C GLY A 85 7.36 10.89 6.18
N GLY A 86 6.57 10.48 7.18
CA GLY A 86 5.16 10.07 7.05
C GLY A 86 4.10 11.18 6.91
N GLY A 87 4.49 12.45 6.95
CA GLY A 87 3.54 13.58 6.96
C GLY A 87 2.62 13.59 8.19
N SER A 88 1.53 14.37 8.13
CA SER A 88 0.52 14.44 9.20
C SER A 88 -0.45 13.26 9.15
N MET A 89 -0.98 12.86 10.30
CA MET A 89 -2.07 11.90 10.41
C MET A 89 -3.32 12.42 9.69
N LEU A 90 -3.99 11.57 8.92
CA LEU A 90 -5.25 11.91 8.27
C LEU A 90 -6.43 11.71 9.25
N PRO A 91 -7.54 12.48 9.12
CA PRO A 91 -8.72 12.29 9.97
C PRO A 91 -9.32 10.87 9.94
N THR A 92 -9.12 10.16 8.83
CA THR A 92 -9.51 8.75 8.67
C THR A 92 -8.72 7.82 9.59
N GLU A 93 -7.50 8.18 9.96
CA GLU A 93 -6.63 7.42 10.86
C GLU A 93 -6.86 7.82 12.32
N GLU A 94 -7.16 9.09 12.60
CA GLU A 94 -7.28 9.65 13.96
C GLU A 94 -8.26 8.90 14.86
N THR A 95 -9.35 8.38 14.29
CA THR A 95 -10.37 7.64 15.07
C THR A 95 -9.84 6.30 15.60
N HIS A 96 -8.78 5.77 14.99
CA HIS A 96 -8.19 4.47 15.33
C HIS A 96 -7.00 4.55 16.29
N PHE A 97 -6.55 5.75 16.64
CA PHE A 97 -5.39 5.95 17.51
C PHE A 97 -5.69 6.91 18.66
N SER A 98 -5.16 6.61 19.83
CA SER A 98 -5.10 7.57 20.93
C SER A 98 -4.11 8.70 20.62
N LYS A 99 -4.25 9.84 21.31
CA LYS A 99 -3.30 10.95 21.18
C LYS A 99 -1.85 10.55 21.48
N ARG A 100 -1.66 9.59 22.38
CA ARG A 100 -0.35 9.04 22.72
C ARG A 100 0.22 8.20 21.58
N GLU A 101 -0.57 7.30 21.01
CA GLU A 101 -0.15 6.51 19.85
C GLU A 101 0.16 7.42 18.65
N ALA A 102 -0.66 8.45 18.42
CA ALA A 102 -0.39 9.43 17.37
C ALA A 102 0.93 10.20 17.60
N SER A 103 1.28 10.54 18.85
CA SER A 103 2.57 11.17 19.17
C SER A 103 3.76 10.21 19.05
N ASP A 104 3.53 8.92 19.30
CA ASP A 104 4.54 7.86 19.14
C ASP A 104 4.77 7.50 17.65
N GLY A 105 4.04 8.13 16.73
CA GLY A 105 4.20 7.96 15.28
C GLY A 105 3.38 6.82 14.67
N TRP A 106 2.38 6.29 15.38
CA TRP A 106 1.52 5.25 14.84
C TRP A 106 0.68 5.76 13.67
N ARG A 107 0.62 4.98 12.59
CA ARG A 107 -0.09 5.29 11.34
C ARG A 107 -0.74 4.04 10.74
N LEU A 108 -1.70 4.27 9.87
CA LEU A 108 -2.23 3.24 8.98
C LEU A 108 -1.43 3.27 7.67
N SER A 109 -0.66 2.22 7.41
CA SER A 109 0.13 2.09 6.17
C SER A 109 -0.74 2.20 4.91
N CYS A 110 -2.00 1.82 5.01
CA CYS A 110 -2.95 1.87 3.91
C CYS A 110 -3.53 3.27 3.60
N GLN A 111 -3.33 4.25 4.49
CA GLN A 111 -3.71 5.65 4.28
C GLN A 111 -2.50 6.57 4.15
N THR A 112 -1.33 6.13 4.61
CA THR A 112 -0.07 6.87 4.51
C THR A 112 0.46 6.83 3.08
N ALA A 113 0.58 8.00 2.45
CA ALA A 113 1.12 8.15 1.11
C ALA A 113 2.64 8.35 1.14
N VAL A 114 3.34 7.63 0.27
CA VAL A 114 4.80 7.68 0.13
C VAL A 114 5.17 8.83 -0.80
N LYS A 115 5.57 9.99 -0.25
CA LYS A 115 5.91 11.20 -1.04
C LYS A 115 7.36 11.65 -0.94
N GLN A 116 8.06 11.20 0.09
CA GLN A 116 9.42 11.56 0.43
C GLN A 116 10.05 10.37 1.17
N ASP A 117 11.36 10.43 1.36
CA ASP A 117 12.09 9.41 2.12
C ASP A 117 11.51 9.29 3.52
N MET A 118 11.31 8.06 3.98
CA MET A 118 10.67 7.78 5.26
C MET A 118 11.28 6.59 5.98
N LYS A 119 11.17 6.61 7.30
CA LYS A 119 11.58 5.50 8.16
C LYS A 119 10.35 4.90 8.80
N VAL A 120 10.20 3.59 8.65
CA VAL A 120 9.02 2.85 9.07
C VAL A 120 9.46 1.68 9.94
N VAL A 121 8.75 1.50 11.05
CA VAL A 121 8.90 0.35 11.94
C VAL A 121 7.66 -0.52 11.83
N VAL A 122 7.88 -1.79 11.52
CA VAL A 122 6.85 -2.83 11.36
C VAL A 122 7.21 -4.06 12.20
N PRO A 123 6.22 -4.89 12.60
CA PRO A 123 6.50 -6.11 13.36
C PRO A 123 7.44 -7.06 12.58
N GLU A 124 8.45 -7.64 13.24
CA GLU A 124 9.41 -8.55 12.60
C GLU A 124 8.75 -9.80 11.99
N GLU A 125 7.60 -10.20 12.52
CA GLU A 125 6.82 -11.36 12.07
C GLU A 125 6.45 -11.28 10.57
N ILE A 126 6.37 -10.09 10.00
CA ILE A 126 5.97 -9.92 8.59
C ILE A 126 7.12 -10.11 7.59
N PHE A 127 8.38 -10.14 8.05
CA PHE A 127 9.54 -10.31 7.17
C PHE A 127 9.70 -11.76 6.66
N GLY A 128 8.96 -12.70 7.23
CA GLY A 128 9.01 -14.14 6.89
C GLY A 128 7.76 -14.70 6.24
N VAL A 129 6.76 -13.87 5.91
CA VAL A 129 5.49 -14.36 5.34
C VAL A 129 5.74 -14.87 3.92
N LYS A 130 5.41 -16.14 3.69
CA LYS A 130 5.47 -16.78 2.37
C LYS A 130 4.07 -17.09 1.88
N GLN A 131 3.91 -17.11 0.56
CA GLN A 131 2.70 -17.59 -0.09
C GLN A 131 2.88 -19.04 -0.48
N TRP A 132 1.86 -19.85 -0.21
CA TRP A 132 1.86 -21.28 -0.48
C TRP A 132 0.66 -21.66 -1.33
N GLU A 133 0.91 -22.54 -2.31
CA GLU A 133 -0.16 -23.22 -3.01
C GLU A 133 -0.42 -24.56 -2.32
N CYS A 134 -1.49 -24.60 -1.51
CA CYS A 134 -1.85 -25.78 -0.74
C CYS A 134 -2.90 -26.63 -1.45
N THR A 135 -2.86 -27.95 -1.25
CA THR A 135 -3.89 -28.87 -1.74
C THR A 135 -4.93 -29.14 -0.65
N VAL A 136 -6.22 -29.06 -0.97
CA VAL A 136 -7.29 -29.41 -0.02
C VAL A 136 -7.33 -30.93 0.17
N GLU A 137 -7.07 -31.40 1.38
CA GLU A 137 -7.17 -32.83 1.72
C GLU A 137 -8.58 -33.21 2.19
N ALA A 138 -9.17 -32.36 3.02
CA ALA A 138 -10.47 -32.62 3.63
C ALA A 138 -11.24 -31.31 3.83
N ASN A 139 -12.57 -31.41 3.75
CA ASN A 139 -13.48 -30.29 4.00
C ASN A 139 -14.83 -30.74 4.61
N PRO A 140 -14.84 -31.57 5.69
CA PRO A 140 -16.07 -32.07 6.29
C PRO A 140 -16.88 -30.95 6.97
N ASN A 141 -18.20 -31.16 7.05
CA ASN A 141 -19.06 -30.32 7.89
C ASN A 141 -18.93 -30.78 9.34
N VAL A 142 -18.48 -29.89 10.23
CA VAL A 142 -18.46 -30.14 11.68
C VAL A 142 -19.72 -29.60 12.36
N ALA A 143 -20.40 -28.65 11.72
CA ALA A 143 -21.72 -28.16 12.10
C ALA A 143 -22.51 -27.72 10.86
N THR A 144 -23.76 -27.26 11.04
CA THR A 144 -24.64 -26.81 9.94
C THR A 144 -23.99 -25.75 9.04
N PHE A 145 -23.18 -24.85 9.61
CA PHE A 145 -22.52 -23.74 8.89
C PHE A 145 -21.00 -23.66 9.13
N ILE A 146 -20.39 -24.70 9.71
CA ILE A 146 -18.95 -24.72 9.99
C ILE A 146 -18.33 -25.93 9.31
N LYS A 147 -17.27 -25.66 8.56
CA LYS A 147 -16.45 -26.65 7.87
C LYS A 147 -15.04 -26.66 8.43
N GLU A 148 -14.46 -27.84 8.55
CA GLU A 148 -13.05 -28.01 8.87
C GLU A 148 -12.27 -28.15 7.57
N LEU A 149 -11.50 -27.13 7.20
CA LEU A 149 -10.70 -27.14 5.98
C LEU A 149 -9.28 -27.60 6.29
N THR A 150 -8.93 -28.81 5.87
CA THR A 150 -7.58 -29.36 6.03
C THR A 150 -6.79 -29.16 4.74
N LEU A 151 -5.66 -28.46 4.85
CA LEU A 151 -4.78 -28.11 3.73
C LEU A 151 -3.44 -28.82 3.88
N ARG A 152 -3.01 -29.50 2.81
CA ARG A 152 -1.64 -30.02 2.68
C ARG A 152 -0.73 -28.93 2.14
N LEU A 153 0.31 -28.62 2.90
CA LEU A 153 1.41 -27.75 2.47
C LEU A 153 2.30 -28.48 1.43
N PRO A 154 2.97 -27.74 0.53
CA PRO A 154 3.96 -28.31 -0.38
C PRO A 154 5.06 -29.10 0.35
N ASP A 155 5.60 -30.14 -0.31
CA ASP A 155 6.62 -31.00 0.28
C ASP A 155 7.86 -30.19 0.69
N GLY A 156 8.26 -30.30 1.96
CA GLY A 156 9.45 -29.64 2.51
C GLY A 156 9.21 -28.27 3.14
N GLU A 157 7.97 -27.78 3.18
CA GLU A 157 7.62 -26.52 3.82
C GLU A 157 6.86 -26.71 5.13
N SER A 158 7.34 -26.06 6.19
CA SER A 158 6.66 -25.98 7.49
C SER A 158 6.28 -24.54 7.77
N VAL A 159 5.04 -24.30 8.18
CA VAL A 159 4.62 -22.98 8.67
C VAL A 159 5.10 -22.87 10.10
N ASP A 160 6.08 -22.00 10.35
CA ASP A 160 6.46 -21.62 11.71
C ASP A 160 5.44 -20.59 12.21
N PHE A 161 4.39 -21.07 12.90
CA PHE A 161 3.34 -20.21 13.44
C PHE A 161 3.22 -20.38 14.95
N ARG A 162 2.80 -19.29 15.61
CA ARG A 162 2.39 -19.32 17.00
C ARG A 162 0.89 -19.59 17.09
N ALA A 163 0.48 -20.42 18.06
CA ALA A 163 -0.94 -20.64 18.34
C ALA A 163 -1.67 -19.30 18.56
N GLY A 164 -2.79 -19.11 17.86
CA GLY A 164 -3.54 -17.84 17.81
C GLY A 164 -3.25 -16.99 16.56
N GLY A 165 -2.28 -17.38 15.73
CA GLY A 165 -2.08 -16.80 14.40
C GLY A 165 -3.22 -17.12 13.43
N TYR A 166 -3.22 -16.45 12.29
CA TYR A 166 -4.17 -16.65 11.20
C TYR A 166 -3.45 -16.68 9.86
N VAL A 167 -4.10 -17.23 8.84
CA VAL A 167 -3.64 -17.21 7.45
C VAL A 167 -4.63 -16.45 6.59
N GLN A 168 -4.14 -15.85 5.51
CA GLN A 168 -4.99 -15.20 4.51
C GLN A 168 -5.14 -16.14 3.31
N LEU A 169 -6.39 -16.49 3.00
CA LEU A 169 -6.71 -17.29 1.82
C LEU A 169 -7.03 -16.35 0.65
N GLU A 170 -6.32 -16.52 -0.45
CA GLU A 170 -6.64 -15.86 -1.72
C GLU A 170 -7.55 -16.76 -2.54
N CYS A 171 -8.67 -16.23 -3.01
CA CYS A 171 -9.63 -16.98 -3.80
C CYS A 171 -9.66 -16.44 -5.23
N PRO A 172 -9.32 -17.25 -6.25
CA PRO A 172 -9.35 -16.79 -7.64
C PRO A 172 -10.79 -16.51 -8.10
N PRO A 173 -10.98 -15.74 -9.19
CA PRO A 173 -12.29 -15.49 -9.76
C PRO A 173 -13.03 -16.79 -10.06
N HIS A 174 -14.19 -16.98 -9.45
CA HIS A 174 -15.03 -18.16 -9.63
C HIS A 174 -16.50 -17.76 -9.63
N HIS A 175 -17.33 -18.58 -10.27
CA HIS A 175 -18.79 -18.44 -10.20
C HIS A 175 -19.33 -19.31 -9.07
N VAL A 176 -20.03 -18.70 -8.12
CA VAL A 176 -20.83 -19.42 -7.14
C VAL A 176 -22.05 -19.98 -7.87
N LYS A 177 -22.20 -21.30 -7.89
CA LYS A 177 -23.38 -21.98 -8.46
C LYS A 177 -24.47 -22.16 -7.42
#